data_AF-A0A840RLJ7-F1
#
_entry.id   AF-A0A840RLJ7-F1
#
_cell.length_a   1.000
_cell.length_b   1.000
_cell.length_c   1.000
_cell.angle_alpha   90.00
_cell.angle_beta   90.00
_cell.angle_gamma   90.00
#
_symmetry.space_group_name_H-M   'P 1'
#
loop_
_entity.id
_entity.type
_entity.pdbx_description
1 polymer ?
#
loop_
_entity_poly.entity_id
_entity_poly.type
_entity_poly.pdbx_seq_one_letter_code
_entity_poly.pdbx_strand_id
1 'polypeptide(L)'
;MSRTPRKPKTKKVAPGKGKATSGNLQNKVLRCGEKHISKFREALRQKNLLLSSTKTETQLDTLLKILQYRGDAGVNTPEGVGIGFARIATRVFDLEMRGWRIDTLREDVITADGLTHRGIARYVFRGRRVDFIDPQGALDLGAAA
;
A
#
# COMPACT_ATOMS: atom_id res chain seq x y z
N MET A 1 39.30 18.28 -49.55
CA MET A 1 38.73 16.97 -49.15
C MET A 1 37.44 17.20 -48.37
N SER A 2 36.32 17.30 -49.07
CA SER A 2 35.00 17.63 -48.55
C SER A 2 34.17 16.35 -48.36
N ARG A 3 33.88 15.97 -47.11
CA ARG A 3 33.04 14.81 -46.77
C ARG A 3 31.57 15.23 -46.75
N THR A 4 30.80 14.80 -47.75
CA THR A 4 29.34 14.94 -47.77
C THR A 4 28.67 14.11 -46.66
N PRO A 5 27.67 14.65 -45.94
CA PRO A 5 26.95 13.89 -44.90
C PRO A 5 25.94 12.92 -45.51
N ARG A 6 25.88 11.69 -44.97
CA ARG A 6 24.91 10.66 -45.36
C ARG A 6 23.52 10.96 -44.75
N LYS A 7 22.47 10.98 -45.58
CA LYS A 7 21.06 11.06 -45.14
C LYS A 7 20.66 9.80 -44.33
N PRO A 8 19.94 9.92 -43.20
CA PRO A 8 19.41 8.77 -42.49
C PRO A 8 18.18 8.19 -43.21
N LYS A 9 18.18 6.87 -43.44
CA LYS A 9 17.04 6.12 -43.99
C LYS A 9 15.98 5.94 -42.89
N THR A 10 14.82 6.60 -43.03
CA THR A 10 13.63 6.38 -42.20
C THR A 10 13.05 5.00 -42.51
N LYS A 11 13.20 4.07 -41.56
CA LYS A 11 12.56 2.75 -41.59
C LYS A 11 11.09 2.94 -41.19
N LYS A 12 10.16 2.84 -42.13
CA LYS A 12 8.71 2.84 -41.84
C LYS A 12 8.38 1.59 -41.02
N VAL A 13 8.02 1.76 -39.75
CA VAL A 13 7.49 0.71 -38.89
C VAL A 13 5.98 0.66 -39.10
N ALA A 14 5.43 -0.52 -39.36
CA ALA A 14 4.01 -0.74 -39.61
C ALA A 14 3.15 -0.38 -38.37
N PRO A 15 1.88 0.04 -38.53
CA PRO A 15 1.00 0.32 -37.42
C PRO A 15 0.50 -0.99 -36.81
N GLY A 16 1.19 -1.49 -35.79
CA GLY A 16 0.67 -2.53 -34.93
C GLY A 16 -0.55 -2.01 -34.17
N LYS A 17 -1.73 -2.51 -34.52
CA LYS A 17 -2.97 -2.39 -33.72
C LYS A 17 -2.77 -3.13 -32.39
N GLY A 18 -2.08 -2.49 -31.46
CA GLY A 18 -2.10 -2.84 -30.04
C GLY A 18 -2.73 -1.68 -29.30
N LYS A 19 -4.05 -1.73 -29.09
CA LYS A 19 -4.75 -0.73 -28.28
C LYS A 19 -4.39 -1.01 -26.82
N ALA A 20 -3.22 -0.54 -26.40
CA ALA A 20 -2.89 -0.45 -24.98
C ALA A 20 -3.81 0.61 -24.38
N THR A 21 -4.98 0.20 -23.91
CA THR A 21 -5.74 0.97 -22.93
C THR A 21 -4.95 0.91 -21.64
N SER A 22 -3.88 1.71 -21.57
CA SER A 22 -3.30 2.11 -20.29
C SER A 22 -4.37 2.95 -19.62
N GLY A 23 -5.26 2.27 -18.90
CA GLY A 23 -6.24 2.93 -18.05
C GLY A 23 -5.45 3.86 -17.15
N ASN A 24 -5.61 5.15 -17.37
CA ASN A 24 -5.04 6.20 -16.54
C ASN A 24 -5.76 6.10 -15.18
N LEU A 25 -5.38 5.10 -14.38
CA LEU A 25 -5.55 5.11 -12.94
C LEU A 25 -4.74 6.32 -12.49
N GLN A 26 -5.40 7.48 -12.47
CA GLN A 26 -4.86 8.69 -11.91
C GLN A 26 -4.50 8.33 -10.47
N ASN A 27 -3.22 8.04 -10.20
CA ASN A 27 -2.71 7.88 -8.86
C ASN A 27 -3.08 9.16 -8.12
N LYS A 28 -4.11 9.07 -7.28
CA LYS A 28 -4.61 10.20 -6.52
C LYS A 28 -3.48 10.55 -5.57
N VAL A 29 -2.78 11.65 -5.84
CA VAL A 29 -1.68 12.09 -4.98
C VAL A 29 -2.29 12.56 -3.67
N LEU A 30 -2.02 11.84 -2.58
CA LEU A 30 -2.58 12.13 -1.27
C LEU A 30 -1.66 13.06 -0.49
N ARG A 31 -2.23 14.06 0.18
CA ARG A 31 -1.46 15.02 0.99
C ARG A 31 -1.37 14.51 2.42
N CYS A 32 -0.23 13.95 2.78
CA CYS A 32 0.13 13.56 4.14
C CYS A 32 1.07 14.59 4.78
N GLY A 33 0.62 15.85 4.86
CA GLY A 33 1.35 16.91 5.56
C GLY A 33 1.10 16.89 7.08
N GLU A 34 1.76 17.78 7.82
CA GLU A 34 1.62 17.89 9.28
C GLU A 34 0.16 18.04 9.74
N LYS A 35 -0.60 18.90 9.06
CA LYS A 35 -2.03 19.10 9.36
C LYS A 35 -2.85 17.81 9.22
N HIS A 36 -2.50 16.96 8.25
CA HIS A 36 -3.15 15.68 8.04
C HIS A 36 -2.80 14.70 9.15
N ILE A 37 -1.52 14.59 9.49
CA ILE A 37 -1.04 13.73 10.57
C ILE A 37 -1.61 14.17 11.92
N SER A 38 -1.67 15.48 12.21
CA SER A 38 -2.26 16.01 13.44
C SER A 38 -3.74 15.67 13.56
N LYS A 39 -4.53 15.90 12.50
CA LYS A 39 -5.94 15.49 12.45
C LYS A 39 -6.10 13.99 12.63
N PHE A 40 -5.20 13.21 12.03
CA PHE A 40 -5.23 11.76 12.18
C PHE A 40 -4.93 11.35 13.63
N ARG A 41 -3.92 11.94 14.28
CA ARG A 41 -3.63 11.69 15.71
C ARG A 41 -4.79 12.09 16.61
N GLU A 42 -5.44 13.22 16.35
CA GLU A 42 -6.63 13.66 17.10
C GLU A 42 -7.78 12.66 16.96
N ALA A 43 -8.06 12.17 15.74
CA ALA A 43 -9.07 11.15 15.51
C ALA A 43 -8.76 9.85 16.27
N LEU A 44 -7.49 9.43 16.30
CA LEU A 44 -7.07 8.26 17.08
C LEU A 44 -7.18 8.51 18.59
N ARG A 45 -6.87 9.73 19.06
CA ARG A 45 -7.02 10.12 20.47
C ARG A 45 -8.47 10.01 20.93
N GLN A 46 -9.42 10.52 20.14
CA GLN A 46 -10.85 10.43 20.43
C GLN A 46 -11.35 8.98 20.53
N LYS A 47 -10.66 8.04 19.88
CA LYS A 47 -10.96 6.61 19.90
C LYS A 47 -10.10 5.82 20.90
N ASN A 48 -9.25 6.47 21.69
CA ASN A 48 -8.28 5.84 22.59
C ASN A 48 -7.35 4.83 21.88
N LEU A 49 -6.97 5.12 20.64
CA LEU A 49 -6.10 4.29 19.79
C LEU A 49 -4.68 4.86 19.65
N LEU A 50 -4.28 5.79 20.51
CA LEU A 50 -2.92 6.31 20.49
C LEU A 50 -1.94 5.27 20.99
N LEU A 51 -0.78 5.20 20.34
CA LEU A 51 0.30 4.34 20.78
C LEU A 51 0.84 4.82 22.14
N SER A 52 0.68 3.98 23.16
CA SER A 52 1.05 4.29 24.55
C SER A 52 2.33 3.62 25.02
N SER A 53 2.88 2.68 24.24
CA SER A 53 4.06 1.90 24.63
C SER A 53 4.94 1.55 23.43
N THR A 54 6.23 1.36 23.69
CA THR A 54 7.22 0.84 22.74
C THR A 54 7.31 -0.69 22.74
N LYS A 55 6.62 -1.36 23.66
CA LYS A 55 6.56 -2.83 23.69
C LYS A 55 5.96 -3.35 22.39
N THR A 56 6.61 -4.34 21.78
CA THR A 56 6.23 -4.88 20.47
C THR A 56 4.77 -5.36 20.45
N GLU A 57 4.32 -6.10 21.47
CA GLU A 57 2.94 -6.60 21.51
C GLU A 57 1.91 -5.47 21.55
N THR A 58 2.13 -4.47 22.41
CA THR A 58 1.25 -3.29 22.48
C THR A 58 1.24 -2.51 21.17
N GLN A 59 2.38 -2.42 20.48
CA GLN A 59 2.45 -1.84 19.14
C GLN A 59 1.59 -2.61 18.14
N LEU A 60 1.71 -3.94 18.11
CA LEU A 60 0.96 -4.78 17.18
C LEU A 60 -0.54 -4.71 17.43
N ASP A 61 -0.97 -4.81 18.68
CA ASP A 61 -2.39 -4.71 19.04
C ASP A 61 -2.97 -3.33 18.72
N THR A 62 -2.20 -2.28 18.98
CA THR A 62 -2.61 -0.90 18.64
C THR A 62 -2.70 -0.72 17.12
N LEU A 63 -1.70 -1.18 16.37
CA LEU A 63 -1.69 -1.11 14.91
C LEU A 63 -2.88 -1.85 14.30
N LEU A 64 -3.17 -3.06 14.80
CA LEU A 64 -4.33 -3.83 14.36
C LEU A 64 -5.63 -3.05 14.57
N LYS A 65 -5.84 -2.49 15.76
CA LYS A 65 -7.04 -1.69 16.06
C LYS A 65 -7.15 -0.46 15.16
N ILE A 66 -6.03 0.20 14.87
CA ILE A 66 -6.00 1.35 13.95
C ILE A 66 -6.38 0.92 12.53
N LEU A 67 -5.81 -0.19 12.04
CA LEU A 67 -6.11 -0.72 10.71
C LEU A 67 -7.58 -1.15 10.60
N GLN A 68 -8.13 -1.78 11.64
CA GLN A 68 -9.57 -2.11 11.72
C GLN A 68 -10.45 -0.86 11.73
N TYR A 69 -10.08 0.16 12.51
CA TYR A 69 -10.80 1.44 12.55
C TYR A 69 -10.80 2.15 11.20
N ARG A 70 -9.70 2.08 10.46
CA ARG A 70 -9.55 2.70 9.13
C ARG A 70 -10.19 1.89 8.01
N GLY A 71 -10.31 0.58 8.16
CA GLY A 71 -10.86 -0.33 7.14
C GLY A 71 -10.17 -0.12 5.79
N ASP A 72 -10.97 0.09 4.73
CA ASP A 72 -10.51 0.30 3.36
C ASP A 72 -9.63 1.56 3.18
N ALA A 73 -9.76 2.56 4.06
CA ALA A 73 -8.89 3.73 4.00
C ALA A 73 -7.44 3.34 4.32
N GLY A 74 -7.22 2.33 5.16
CA GLY A 74 -5.89 1.88 5.54
C GLY A 74 -5.01 2.96 6.18
N VAL A 75 -3.72 2.63 6.32
CA VAL A 75 -2.67 3.52 6.84
C VAL A 75 -1.46 3.43 5.93
N ASN A 76 -0.94 4.57 5.50
CA ASN A 76 0.30 4.60 4.72
C ASN A 76 1.54 4.76 5.59
N THR A 77 2.71 4.53 4.98
CA THR A 77 3.98 4.56 5.73
C THR A 77 4.24 5.90 6.42
N PRO A 78 4.11 7.07 5.77
CA PRO A 78 4.25 8.37 6.42
C PRO A 78 3.24 8.62 7.55
N GLU A 79 1.98 8.24 7.38
CA GLU A 79 0.95 8.32 8.43
C GLU A 79 1.36 7.47 9.65
N GLY A 80 1.79 6.23 9.40
CA GLY A 80 2.24 5.30 10.44
C GLY A 80 3.42 5.83 11.25
N VAL A 81 4.41 6.41 10.57
CA VAL A 81 5.55 7.08 11.22
C VAL A 81 5.07 8.30 12.01
N GLY A 82 4.19 9.11 11.43
CA GLY A 82 3.65 10.32 12.05
C GLY A 82 2.84 10.07 13.33
N ILE A 83 2.24 8.89 13.47
CA ILE A 83 1.53 8.48 14.70
C ILE A 83 2.41 7.68 15.68
N GLY A 84 3.69 7.45 15.37
CA GLY A 84 4.70 6.92 16.30
C GLY A 84 5.21 5.50 16.02
N PHE A 85 4.80 4.85 14.92
CA PHE A 85 5.33 3.52 14.58
C PHE A 85 6.67 3.63 13.86
N ALA A 86 7.75 3.31 14.57
CA ALA A 86 9.02 3.02 13.93
C ALA A 86 8.91 1.67 13.17
N ARG A 87 9.06 1.70 11.85
CA ARG A 87 9.01 0.52 10.96
C ARG A 87 7.65 -0.18 10.92
N ILE A 88 6.60 0.56 10.53
CA ILE A 88 5.25 0.00 10.33
C ILE A 88 5.23 -1.24 9.42
N ALA A 89 6.08 -1.31 8.38
CA ALA A 89 6.16 -2.47 7.48
C ALA A 89 6.49 -3.77 8.23
N THR A 90 7.45 -3.73 9.16
CA THR A 90 7.79 -4.88 10.00
C THR A 90 6.62 -5.29 10.88
N ARG A 91 5.89 -4.31 11.43
CA ARG A 91 4.71 -4.57 12.27
C ARG A 91 3.55 -5.16 11.49
N VAL A 92 3.37 -4.76 10.23
CA VAL A 92 2.38 -5.38 9.33
C VAL A 92 2.76 -6.83 9.05
N PHE A 93 4.02 -7.10 8.74
CA PHE A 93 4.51 -8.47 8.57
C PHE A 93 4.30 -9.35 9.82
N ASP A 94 4.59 -8.80 11.01
CA ASP A 94 4.32 -9.49 12.29
C ASP A 94 2.82 -9.81 12.46
N LEU A 95 1.91 -8.93 12.04
CA LEU A 95 0.46 -9.17 12.06
C LEU A 95 0.04 -10.24 11.05
N GLU A 96 0.64 -10.25 9.85
CA GLU A 96 0.38 -11.27 8.84
C GLU A 96 0.82 -12.67 9.31
N MET A 97 1.97 -12.77 9.98
CA MET A 97 2.43 -14.01 10.61
C MET A 97 1.47 -14.49 11.71
N ARG A 98 0.77 -13.58 12.39
CA ARG A 98 -0.29 -13.89 13.36
C ARG A 98 -1.63 -14.29 12.71
N GLY A 99 -1.67 -14.40 11.39
CA GLY A 99 -2.85 -14.86 10.64
C GLY A 99 -3.82 -13.74 10.25
N TRP A 100 -3.43 -12.47 10.35
CA TRP A 100 -4.22 -11.38 9.78
C TRP A 100 -3.96 -11.23 8.27
N ARG A 101 -4.95 -10.76 7.53
CA ARG A 101 -4.79 -10.42 6.11
C ARG A 101 -4.81 -8.91 5.95
N ILE A 102 -3.69 -8.39 5.46
CA ILE A 102 -3.47 -6.96 5.24
C ILE A 102 -2.96 -6.80 3.80
N ASP A 103 -3.68 -6.04 2.98
CA ASP A 103 -3.23 -5.76 1.62
C ASP A 103 -2.23 -4.60 1.63
N THR A 104 -1.22 -4.67 0.77
CA THR A 104 -0.28 -3.58 0.55
C THR A 104 -0.50 -2.97 -0.84
N LEU A 105 -1.00 -1.74 -0.86
CA LEU A 105 -1.19 -0.93 -2.07
C LEU A 105 -0.05 0.06 -2.21
N ARG A 106 0.26 0.49 -3.45
CA ARG A 106 1.23 1.55 -3.72
C ARG A 106 0.51 2.84 -4.07
N GLU A 107 0.95 3.94 -3.48
CA GLU A 107 0.40 5.26 -3.74
C GLU A 107 1.48 6.35 -3.75
N ASP A 108 1.16 7.49 -4.35
CA ASP A 108 2.02 8.66 -4.36
C ASP A 108 1.51 9.66 -3.31
N VAL A 109 2.41 10.15 -2.45
CA VAL A 109 2.07 10.96 -1.28
C VAL A 109 2.91 12.22 -1.26
N ILE A 110 2.28 13.37 -0.98
CA ILE A 110 2.98 14.62 -0.65
C ILE A 110 3.15 14.68 0.86
N THR A 111 4.39 14.75 1.34
CA THR A 111 4.74 14.80 2.77
C THR A 111 4.81 16.24 3.29
N ALA A 112 5.15 16.40 4.57
CA ALA A 112 5.23 17.69 5.26
C ALA A 112 6.24 18.68 4.65
N ASP A 113 7.30 18.16 4.03
CA ASP A 113 8.32 18.93 3.30
C ASP A 113 7.81 19.46 1.93
N GLY A 114 6.59 19.11 1.53
CA GLY A 114 6.03 19.47 0.24
C GLY A 114 6.58 18.66 -0.94
N LEU A 115 7.45 17.66 -0.68
CA LEU A 115 7.97 16.77 -1.70
C LEU A 115 6.99 15.62 -1.97
N THR A 116 6.97 15.16 -3.22
CA THR A 116 6.17 13.99 -3.62
C THR A 116 7.00 12.73 -3.52
N HIS A 117 6.59 11.84 -2.62
CA HIS A 117 7.16 10.50 -2.48
C HIS A 117 6.33 9.51 -3.29
N ARG A 118 6.98 8.80 -4.22
CA ARG A 118 6.32 7.84 -5.10
C ARG A 118 6.38 6.42 -4.56
N GLY A 119 5.32 5.65 -4.82
CA GLY A 119 5.27 4.23 -4.49
C GLY A 119 5.31 3.93 -2.99
N ILE A 120 4.77 4.84 -2.17
CA ILE A 120 4.60 4.65 -0.74
C ILE A 120 3.60 3.50 -0.49
N ALA A 121 3.94 2.61 0.44
CA ALA A 121 3.06 1.54 0.85
C ALA A 121 1.90 2.04 1.71
N ARG A 122 0.67 1.66 1.33
CA ARG A 122 -0.57 1.74 2.11
C ARG A 122 -1.02 0.36 2.53
N TYR A 123 -1.22 0.16 3.81
CA TYR A 123 -1.66 -1.10 4.41
C TYR A 123 -3.16 -1.04 4.70
N VAL A 124 -3.91 -1.99 4.15
CA VAL A 124 -5.39 -2.02 4.23
C VAL A 124 -5.83 -3.31 4.92
N PHE A 125 -6.66 -3.18 5.96
CA PHE A 125 -7.18 -4.33 6.68
C PHE A 125 -8.22 -5.08 5.83
N ARG A 126 -8.09 -6.41 5.75
CA ARG A 126 -9.08 -7.27 5.06
C ARG A 126 -9.83 -8.20 6.00
N GLY A 127 -9.21 -8.71 7.06
CA GLY A 127 -9.83 -9.66 7.97
C GLY A 127 -8.82 -10.67 8.49
N ARG A 128 -9.28 -11.84 8.95
CA ARG A 128 -8.35 -12.95 9.23
C ARG A 128 -8.09 -13.72 7.96
N ARG A 129 -6.87 -14.23 7.80
CA ARG A 129 -6.46 -15.01 6.62
C ARG A 129 -7.33 -16.25 6.40
N VAL A 130 -7.80 -16.88 7.48
CA VAL A 130 -8.67 -18.07 7.44
C VAL A 130 -10.02 -17.80 6.78
N ASP A 131 -10.53 -16.56 6.87
CA ASP A 131 -11.82 -16.17 6.28
C ASP A 131 -11.75 -16.08 4.74
N PHE A 132 -10.53 -16.10 4.18
CA PHE A 132 -10.27 -16.02 2.74
C PHE A 132 -9.69 -17.31 2.16
N ILE A 133 -9.65 -18.39 2.94
CA ILE A 133 -9.34 -19.72 2.41
C ILE A 133 -10.61 -20.18 1.70
N ASP A 134 -10.57 -20.12 0.37
CA ASP A 134 -11.65 -20.57 -0.49
C ASP A 134 -11.99 -22.04 -0.15
N PRO A 135 -13.25 -22.40 0.16
CA PRO A 135 -13.64 -23.79 0.38
C PRO A 135 -13.45 -24.67 -0.87
N GLN A 136 -13.15 -24.07 -2.02
CA GLN A 136 -12.92 -24.76 -3.30
C GLN A 136 -11.58 -25.52 -3.42
N GLY A 137 -10.76 -25.56 -2.37
CA GLY A 137 -9.56 -26.41 -2.31
C GLY A 137 -9.79 -27.85 -1.80
N ALA A 138 -11.01 -28.20 -1.39
CA ALA A 138 -11.33 -29.50 -0.77
C ALA A 138 -12.06 -30.50 -1.69
N LEU A 139 -11.90 -30.38 -3.02
CA LEU A 139 -12.26 -31.46 -3.93
C LEU A 139 -11.06 -32.41 -4.07
N ASP A 140 -10.88 -33.22 -3.03
CA ASP A 140 -10.12 -34.45 -3.11
C ASP A 140 -10.89 -35.41 -4.03
N LEU A 141 -10.59 -35.35 -5.34
CA LEU A 141 -11.06 -36.34 -6.31
C LEU A 141 -10.25 -37.63 -6.12
N GLY A 142 -10.39 -38.23 -4.94
CA GLY A 142 -10.10 -39.63 -4.73
C GLY A 142 -11.14 -40.49 -5.45
N ALA A 143 -10.65 -41.58 -6.02
CA ALA A 143 -11.38 -42.69 -6.65
C ALA A 143 -11.75 -42.52 -8.14
N ALA A 144 -10.80 -42.90 -9.00
CA ALA A 144 -11.13 -43.87 -10.04
C ALA A 144 -10.29 -45.12 -9.75
N ALA A 145 -10.99 -46.23 -9.52
CA ALA A 145 -10.46 -47.56 -9.27
C ALA A 145 -9.74 -48.13 -10.50
#